data_AF-A0A957JE75-F1
#
_entry.id   AF-A0A957JE75-F1
#
_cell.length_a   1.000
_cell.length_b   1.000
_cell.length_c   1.000
_cell.angle_alpha   90.00
_cell.angle_beta   90.00
_cell.angle_gamma   90.00
#
_symmetry.space_group_name_H-M   'P 1'
#
loop_
_entity.id
_entity.type
_entity.pdbx_description
1 polymer ?
#
loop_
_entity_poly.entity_id
_entity_poly.type
_entity_poly.pdbx_seq_one_letter_code
_entity_poly.pdbx_strand_id
1 'polypeptide(L)'
;DSEIAGNDSGHYGGGLIVYGGLTVSRTAFIRNEGLRGGGLYQQLTADGIATNNLFLDNGAASGEGHALYLGAGGQVELAHLTIASTSSRPGAAIAVVSGTVQLRNSIVTSHAIGLSNTLGSVSEDYNLFYDNGADSAGTVATGGHSLVGDPQFQDLGADNFHLQTGSPAIDAALDLGLDTDLDGDPRPLLAGVDIGADEANPITGLTFSYAPSPVTIAGLNTYFSATVATGWGVTYEWAFNDGTGPLAGNPLIHVFDDEAVYNVIVTARNSSGLVQFNRPVTVAASLGTTYLPIVRRR
;
A
#
# COMPACT_ATOMS: atom_id res chain seq x y z
N ASP A 1 -9.25 9.15 2.91
CA ASP A 1 -8.44 8.73 4.08
C ASP A 1 -8.08 9.94 4.92
N SER A 2 -7.82 9.73 6.22
CA SER A 2 -7.43 10.80 7.14
C SER A 2 -6.00 10.57 7.64
N GLU A 3 -5.23 11.65 7.81
CA GLU A 3 -3.88 11.59 8.37
C GLU A 3 -3.81 12.44 9.65
N ILE A 4 -3.25 11.85 10.71
CA ILE A 4 -2.96 12.50 11.98
C ILE A 4 -1.47 12.31 12.24
N ALA A 5 -0.67 13.36 12.04
CA ALA A 5 0.78 13.24 12.03
C ALA A 5 1.52 14.34 12.79
N GLY A 6 2.67 13.96 13.36
CA GLY A 6 3.64 14.90 13.96
C GLY A 6 3.16 15.62 15.22
N ASN A 7 2.15 15.10 15.91
CA ASN A 7 1.64 15.70 17.14
C ASN A 7 2.52 15.27 18.34
N ASP A 8 2.77 16.19 19.27
CA ASP A 8 3.39 15.88 20.57
C ASP A 8 2.51 16.48 21.68
N SER A 9 1.80 15.61 22.39
CA SER A 9 0.89 16.05 23.45
C SER A 9 1.57 16.26 24.80
N GLY A 10 2.76 15.68 25.03
CA GLY A 10 3.36 15.51 26.36
C GLY A 10 2.50 14.74 27.38
N HIS A 11 1.33 14.26 26.99
CA HIS A 11 0.30 13.63 27.83
C HIS A 11 -0.29 12.40 27.12
N TYR A 12 -1.55 12.04 27.36
CA TYR A 12 -2.14 10.84 26.77
C TYR A 12 -2.64 11.10 25.35
N GLY A 13 -2.45 10.13 24.44
CA GLY A 13 -2.98 10.18 23.08
C GLY A 13 -2.25 11.23 22.25
N GLY A 14 -1.04 10.90 21.78
CA GLY A 14 -0.24 11.82 20.97
C GLY A 14 -0.98 12.30 19.73
N GLY A 15 -1.55 11.36 18.97
CA GLY A 15 -2.40 11.66 17.81
C GLY A 15 -3.88 11.84 18.18
N LEU A 16 -4.46 10.86 18.87
CA LEU A 16 -5.87 10.86 19.23
C LEU A 16 -6.09 10.35 20.65
N ILE A 17 -6.91 11.08 21.40
CA ILE A 17 -7.49 10.62 22.67
C ILE A 17 -8.98 10.33 22.50
N VAL A 18 -9.40 9.12 22.88
CA VAL A 18 -10.78 8.67 22.85
C VAL A 18 -11.25 8.43 24.28
N TYR A 19 -12.19 9.26 24.74
CA TYR A 19 -12.84 9.08 26.04
C TYR A 19 -14.00 8.10 25.99
N GLY A 20 -14.64 7.86 24.84
CA GLY A 20 -15.80 6.99 24.71
C GLY A 20 -15.53 5.73 23.90
N GLY A 21 -16.53 5.31 23.11
CA GLY A 21 -16.36 4.23 22.15
C GLY A 21 -15.36 4.58 21.05
N LEU A 22 -14.53 3.61 20.67
CA LEU A 22 -13.52 3.76 19.63
C LEU A 22 -14.12 3.35 18.28
N THR A 23 -14.07 4.24 17.30
CA THR A 23 -14.39 3.88 15.91
C THR A 23 -13.46 4.66 15.01
N VAL A 24 -12.43 3.99 14.51
CA VAL A 24 -11.44 4.60 13.63
C VAL A 24 -11.15 3.64 12.50
N SER A 25 -11.31 4.12 11.28
CA SER A 25 -10.98 3.32 10.10
C SER A 25 -10.30 4.17 9.04
N ARG A 26 -9.41 3.56 8.25
CA ARG A 26 -8.74 4.22 7.11
C ARG A 26 -8.05 5.53 7.52
N THR A 27 -7.38 5.47 8.67
CA THR A 27 -6.61 6.59 9.24
C THR A 27 -5.15 6.22 9.36
N ALA A 28 -4.27 7.12 8.93
CA ALA A 28 -2.84 7.05 9.17
C ALA A 28 -2.47 7.90 10.40
N PHE A 29 -1.88 7.27 11.41
CA PHE A 29 -1.26 7.90 12.56
C PHE A 29 0.25 7.84 12.38
N ILE A 30 0.90 8.97 12.10
CA ILE A 30 2.32 8.99 11.73
C ILE A 30 3.11 9.88 12.69
N ARG A 31 4.13 9.33 13.35
CA ARG A 31 5.09 10.12 14.16
C ARG A 31 4.43 10.98 15.23
N ASN A 32 3.37 10.48 15.87
CA ASN A 32 2.77 11.13 17.02
C ASN A 32 3.41 10.67 18.31
N GLU A 33 3.63 11.59 19.24
CA GLU A 33 4.31 11.38 20.51
C GLU A 33 3.38 11.72 21.69
N GLY A 34 3.40 10.87 22.71
CA GLY A 34 2.67 11.06 23.95
C GLY A 34 3.35 10.38 25.14
N LEU A 35 2.82 10.57 26.33
CA LEU A 35 3.18 9.82 27.53
C LEU A 35 2.75 8.35 27.40
N ARG A 36 1.53 8.10 26.94
CA ARG A 36 0.93 6.78 26.66
C ARG A 36 0.05 6.87 25.43
N GLY A 37 0.05 5.85 24.58
CA GLY A 37 -0.74 5.87 23.35
C GLY A 37 -0.22 6.93 22.39
N GLY A 38 0.95 6.71 21.80
CA GLY A 38 1.57 7.68 20.89
C GLY A 38 0.65 8.02 19.72
N GLY A 39 0.16 7.00 19.01
CA GLY A 39 -0.86 7.17 17.98
C GLY A 39 -2.24 7.43 18.59
N LEU A 40 -2.70 6.51 19.42
CA LEU A 40 -4.06 6.52 19.98
C LEU A 40 -4.08 6.10 21.44
N TYR A 41 -4.87 6.80 22.25
CA TYR A 41 -5.18 6.45 23.63
C TYR A 41 -6.69 6.33 23.85
N GLN A 42 -7.16 5.18 24.34
CA GLN A 42 -8.55 4.99 24.75
C GLN A 42 -8.65 4.93 26.29
N GLN A 43 -9.45 5.82 26.88
CA GLN A 43 -9.48 6.05 28.34
C GLN A 43 -10.59 5.32 29.11
N LEU A 44 -11.86 5.42 28.69
CA LEU A 44 -12.99 4.91 29.48
C LEU A 44 -13.49 3.56 28.97
N THR A 45 -14.30 2.92 29.83
CA THR A 45 -14.93 1.66 29.54
C THR A 45 -15.95 1.79 28.42
N ALA A 46 -15.56 1.42 27.20
CA ALA A 46 -16.42 1.43 26.04
C ALA A 46 -15.91 0.45 24.97
N ASP A 47 -16.85 -0.08 24.19
CA ASP A 47 -16.52 -0.94 23.06
C ASP A 47 -15.85 -0.14 21.94
N GLY A 48 -15.07 -0.84 21.11
CA GLY A 48 -14.20 -0.21 20.14
C GLY A 48 -13.97 -1.06 18.90
N ILE A 49 -13.84 -0.40 17.76
CA ILE A 49 -13.41 -1.00 16.50
C ILE A 49 -12.34 -0.08 15.88
N ALA A 50 -11.18 -0.66 15.57
CA ALA A 50 -10.16 -0.01 14.76
C ALA A 50 -9.80 -0.90 13.57
N THR A 51 -10.11 -0.45 12.35
CA THR A 51 -9.91 -1.22 11.11
C THR A 51 -9.12 -0.48 10.05
N ASN A 52 -8.29 -1.15 9.27
CA ASN A 52 -7.58 -0.54 8.13
C ASN A 52 -6.81 0.74 8.51
N ASN A 53 -6.13 0.74 9.67
CA ASN A 53 -5.37 1.92 10.09
C ASN A 53 -3.88 1.65 10.03
N LEU A 54 -3.13 2.68 9.66
CA LEU A 54 -1.68 2.69 9.72
C LEU A 54 -1.23 3.40 11.00
N PHE A 55 -0.33 2.78 11.76
CA PHE A 55 0.38 3.41 12.87
C PHE A 55 1.87 3.31 12.58
N LEU A 56 2.45 4.41 12.11
CA LEU A 56 3.85 4.47 11.70
C LEU A 56 4.64 5.39 12.63
N ASP A 57 5.74 4.89 13.18
CA ASP A 57 6.69 5.68 13.96
C ASP A 57 6.05 6.46 15.13
N ASN A 58 4.94 6.00 15.71
CA ASN A 58 4.35 6.66 16.88
C ASN A 58 5.13 6.33 18.16
N GLY A 59 5.17 7.24 19.13
CA GLY A 59 5.96 7.10 20.35
C GLY A 59 5.22 7.38 21.64
N ALA A 60 5.55 6.58 22.66
CA ALA A 60 5.02 6.69 24.00
C ALA A 60 6.20 6.75 24.96
N ALA A 61 6.39 7.86 25.67
CA ALA A 61 7.52 8.07 26.58
C ALA A 61 7.57 7.05 27.73
N SER A 62 6.42 6.48 28.11
CA SER A 62 6.33 5.40 29.10
C SER A 62 6.72 4.02 28.55
N GLY A 63 6.83 3.87 27.22
CA GLY A 63 6.92 2.57 26.54
C GLY A 63 5.59 1.81 26.48
N GLU A 64 4.49 2.39 26.96
CA GLU A 64 3.18 1.75 26.96
C GLU A 64 2.35 2.24 25.76
N GLY A 65 2.28 1.42 24.72
CA GLY A 65 1.41 1.66 23.57
C GLY A 65 1.96 2.76 22.67
N HIS A 66 3.08 2.49 22.00
CA HIS A 66 3.63 3.37 20.97
C HIS A 66 2.58 3.70 19.91
N ALA A 67 1.89 2.68 19.41
CA ALA A 67 0.78 2.84 18.48
C ALA A 67 -0.55 3.05 19.23
N LEU A 68 -0.95 2.09 20.07
CA LEU A 68 -2.24 2.10 20.75
C LEU A 68 -2.09 1.81 22.24
N TYR A 69 -2.77 2.60 23.07
CA TYR A 69 -2.95 2.33 24.49
C TYR A 69 -4.45 2.16 24.80
N LEU A 70 -4.81 1.00 25.35
CA LEU A 70 -6.17 0.63 25.72
C LEU A 70 -6.27 0.55 27.26
N GLY A 71 -6.72 1.65 27.85
CA GLY A 71 -6.61 1.91 29.29
C GLY A 71 -7.73 1.33 30.17
N ALA A 72 -8.94 1.14 29.63
CA ALA A 72 -10.10 0.72 30.41
C ALA A 72 -10.95 -0.34 29.70
N GLY A 73 -11.75 -1.06 30.50
CA GLY A 73 -12.42 -2.27 30.05
C GLY A 73 -13.55 -2.05 29.04
N GLY A 74 -13.65 -2.89 28.02
CA GLY A 74 -14.67 -2.88 26.97
C GLY A 74 -14.34 -4.00 25.98
N GLN A 75 -15.15 -4.23 24.95
CA GLN A 75 -14.79 -5.12 23.84
C GLN A 75 -14.16 -4.29 22.72
N VAL A 76 -12.87 -4.49 22.45
CA VAL A 76 -12.16 -3.77 21.37
C VAL A 76 -11.72 -4.77 20.29
N GLU A 77 -12.16 -4.54 19.06
CA GLU A 77 -11.70 -5.28 17.88
C GLU A 77 -10.69 -4.43 17.11
N LEU A 78 -9.50 -4.97 16.94
CA LEU A 78 -8.41 -4.41 16.14
C LEU A 78 -8.22 -5.33 14.95
N ALA A 79 -8.45 -4.83 13.73
CA ALA A 79 -8.28 -5.64 12.54
C ALA A 79 -7.64 -4.87 11.39
N HIS A 80 -6.86 -5.56 10.54
CA HIS A 80 -6.22 -4.91 9.37
C HIS A 80 -5.43 -3.66 9.77
N LEU A 81 -4.66 -3.76 10.86
CA LEU A 81 -3.75 -2.69 11.26
C LEU A 81 -2.38 -2.94 10.67
N THR A 82 -1.71 -1.90 10.21
CA THR A 82 -0.26 -1.94 9.96
C THR A 82 0.41 -1.09 11.03
N ILE A 83 1.13 -1.73 11.95
CA ILE A 83 1.83 -1.07 13.05
C ILE A 83 3.32 -1.31 12.86
N ALA A 84 4.04 -0.25 12.50
CA ALA A 84 5.46 -0.34 12.13
C ALA A 84 6.26 0.83 12.67
N SER A 85 7.57 0.62 12.77
CA SER A 85 8.53 1.67 13.10
C SER A 85 9.78 1.50 12.25
N THR A 86 10.32 2.60 11.73
CA THR A 86 11.57 2.65 10.95
C THR A 86 12.81 2.33 11.78
N SER A 87 12.66 2.35 13.11
CA SER A 87 13.66 1.91 14.08
C SER A 87 13.00 1.18 15.23
N SER A 88 13.69 0.19 15.81
CA SER A 88 13.15 -0.59 16.93
C SER A 88 12.76 0.32 18.10
N ARG A 89 11.49 0.27 18.52
CA ARG A 89 10.97 1.10 19.62
C ARG A 89 11.03 0.37 20.96
N PRO A 90 11.66 0.97 22.00
CA PRO A 90 11.71 0.38 23.33
C PRO A 90 10.34 0.49 24.03
N GLY A 91 9.55 -0.57 23.96
CA GLY A 91 8.24 -0.64 24.57
C GLY A 91 7.27 -1.49 23.77
N ALA A 92 5.99 -1.42 24.14
CA ALA A 92 4.91 -2.13 23.49
C ALA A 92 4.31 -1.32 22.33
N ALA A 93 4.07 -1.95 21.18
CA ALA A 93 3.32 -1.35 20.07
C ALA A 93 1.87 -1.10 20.49
N ILE A 94 1.22 -2.15 21.01
CA ILE A 94 -0.11 -2.11 21.61
C ILE A 94 0.01 -2.44 23.10
N ALA A 95 -0.50 -1.56 23.97
CA ALA A 95 -0.60 -1.82 25.39
C ALA A 95 -2.06 -1.95 25.82
N VAL A 96 -2.42 -3.14 26.31
CA VAL A 96 -3.73 -3.44 26.88
C VAL A 96 -3.62 -3.49 28.40
N VAL A 97 -4.31 -2.59 29.08
CA VAL A 97 -4.34 -2.57 30.55
C VAL A 97 -5.47 -3.44 31.07
N SER A 98 -6.67 -3.31 30.50
CA SER A 98 -7.87 -4.06 30.91
C SER A 98 -8.86 -4.20 29.74
N GLY A 99 -9.95 -4.94 29.93
CA GLY A 99 -10.96 -5.19 28.88
C GLY A 99 -10.74 -6.47 28.10
N THR A 100 -11.54 -6.67 27.06
CA THR A 100 -11.37 -7.77 26.11
C THR A 100 -10.92 -7.19 24.78
N VAL A 101 -9.77 -7.63 24.29
CA VAL A 101 -9.20 -7.11 23.05
C VAL A 101 -8.91 -8.27 22.11
N GLN A 102 -9.34 -8.13 20.86
CA GLN A 102 -9.02 -9.08 19.80
C GLN A 102 -8.19 -8.37 18.74
N LEU A 103 -7.00 -8.91 18.46
CA LEU A 103 -6.16 -8.46 17.35
C LEU A 103 -6.20 -9.50 16.23
N ARG A 104 -6.71 -9.12 15.05
CA ARG A 104 -6.78 -10.01 13.88
C ARG A 104 -6.21 -9.36 12.62
N ASN A 105 -5.72 -10.16 11.69
CA ASN A 105 -5.30 -9.71 10.35
C ASN A 105 -4.38 -8.48 10.35
N SER A 106 -3.53 -8.33 11.36
CA SER A 106 -2.73 -7.11 11.55
C SER A 106 -1.23 -7.40 11.44
N ILE A 107 -0.49 -6.46 10.87
CA ILE A 107 0.98 -6.47 10.86
C ILE A 107 1.47 -5.69 12.08
N VAL A 108 2.34 -6.27 12.89
CA VAL A 108 3.01 -5.59 14.01
C VAL A 108 4.51 -5.85 13.94
N THR A 109 5.30 -4.82 13.68
CA THR A 109 6.75 -4.96 13.49
C THR A 109 7.60 -3.90 14.20
N SER A 110 8.83 -4.28 14.53
CA SER A 110 9.91 -3.38 15.01
C SER A 110 9.63 -2.69 16.35
N HIS A 111 9.08 -3.45 17.30
CA HIS A 111 8.86 -3.01 18.69
C HIS A 111 9.50 -3.99 19.69
N ALA A 112 9.90 -3.52 20.88
CA ALA A 112 10.39 -4.45 21.91
C ALA A 112 9.32 -5.49 22.29
N ILE A 113 8.04 -5.09 22.32
CA ILE A 113 6.89 -5.96 22.50
C ILE A 113 5.83 -5.60 21.44
N GLY A 114 5.29 -6.58 20.70
CA GLY A 114 4.20 -6.33 19.75
C GLY A 114 2.89 -5.99 20.49
N LEU A 115 2.37 -6.97 21.24
CA LEU A 115 1.13 -6.87 22.01
C LEU A 115 1.36 -7.15 23.50
N SER A 116 1.25 -6.12 24.33
CA SER A 116 1.38 -6.25 25.78
C SER A 116 0.02 -6.31 26.45
N ASN A 117 -0.21 -7.33 27.28
CA ASN A 117 -1.39 -7.45 28.12
C ASN A 117 -1.01 -7.40 29.62
N THR A 118 -1.63 -6.49 30.36
CA THR A 118 -1.42 -6.35 31.81
C THR A 118 -2.49 -7.07 32.61
N LEU A 119 -3.77 -6.71 32.46
CA LEU A 119 -4.91 -7.28 33.21
C LEU A 119 -6.14 -7.57 32.31
N GLY A 120 -6.00 -7.48 30.99
CA GLY A 120 -7.09 -7.74 30.04
C GLY A 120 -7.28 -9.22 29.73
N SER A 121 -8.37 -9.52 29.02
CA SER A 121 -8.62 -10.78 28.33
C SER A 121 -8.30 -10.58 26.85
N VAL A 122 -7.06 -10.85 26.46
CA VAL A 122 -6.56 -10.54 25.11
C VAL A 122 -6.44 -11.81 24.28
N SER A 123 -6.90 -11.75 23.04
CA SER A 123 -6.65 -12.80 22.04
C SER A 123 -6.12 -12.22 20.74
N GLU A 124 -5.38 -13.05 20.01
CA GLU A 124 -4.79 -12.70 18.72
C GLU A 124 -4.90 -13.88 17.75
N ASP A 125 -5.13 -13.61 16.46
CA ASP A 125 -5.11 -14.63 15.41
C ASP A 125 -4.89 -14.01 14.00
N TYR A 126 -4.36 -14.77 13.05
CA TYR A 126 -4.11 -14.31 11.66
C TYR A 126 -3.28 -13.02 11.56
N ASN A 127 -2.41 -12.73 12.53
CA ASN A 127 -1.52 -11.57 12.48
C ASN A 127 -0.19 -11.91 11.83
N LEU A 128 0.55 -10.91 11.37
CA LEU A 128 1.94 -11.04 10.97
C LEU A 128 2.82 -10.27 11.95
N PHE A 129 3.67 -11.00 12.68
CA PHE A 129 4.67 -10.39 13.55
C PHE A 129 6.07 -10.46 12.94
N TYR A 130 6.85 -9.40 13.13
CA TYR A 130 8.23 -9.37 12.64
C TYR A 130 9.10 -8.42 13.45
N ASP A 131 10.38 -8.77 13.61
CA ASP A 131 11.39 -7.90 14.25
C ASP A 131 10.94 -7.31 15.61
N ASN A 132 10.06 -8.02 16.32
CA ASN A 132 9.70 -7.68 17.68
C ASN A 132 10.65 -8.39 18.65
N GLY A 133 10.95 -7.76 19.79
CA GLY A 133 11.68 -8.44 20.86
C GLY A 133 10.89 -9.63 21.42
N ALA A 134 9.58 -9.43 21.59
CA ALA A 134 8.58 -10.47 21.82
C ALA A 134 7.28 -10.08 21.11
N ASP A 135 6.65 -11.01 20.40
CA ASP A 135 5.40 -10.72 19.67
C ASP A 135 4.25 -10.41 20.63
N SER A 136 4.24 -11.05 21.81
CA SER A 136 3.33 -10.73 22.89
C SER A 136 3.96 -10.84 24.28
N ALA A 137 3.40 -10.12 25.24
CA ALA A 137 3.77 -10.19 26.66
C ALA A 137 2.51 -10.24 27.55
N GLY A 138 2.60 -11.00 28.65
CA GLY A 138 1.44 -11.29 29.51
C GLY A 138 0.62 -12.47 28.98
N THR A 139 -0.61 -12.63 29.49
CA THR A 139 -1.50 -13.71 29.05
C THR A 139 -2.26 -13.29 27.79
N VAL A 140 -1.88 -13.83 26.64
CA VAL A 140 -2.57 -13.63 25.36
C VAL A 140 -2.99 -14.99 24.81
N ALA A 141 -4.29 -15.15 24.51
CA ALA A 141 -4.80 -16.36 23.88
C ALA A 141 -4.53 -16.31 22.37
N THR A 142 -3.78 -17.28 21.86
CA THR A 142 -3.50 -17.39 20.42
C THR A 142 -4.51 -18.28 19.73
N GLY A 143 -4.96 -17.90 18.53
CA GLY A 143 -5.78 -18.73 17.65
C GLY A 143 -4.96 -19.71 16.79
N GLY A 144 -3.63 -19.50 16.68
CA GLY A 144 -2.70 -20.42 16.04
C GLY A 144 -2.47 -20.21 14.54
N HIS A 145 -3.06 -19.20 13.91
CA HIS A 145 -2.87 -18.88 12.48
C HIS A 145 -1.94 -17.70 12.22
N SER A 146 -1.51 -16.99 13.28
CA SER A 146 -0.57 -15.89 13.14
C SER A 146 0.78 -16.38 12.61
N LEU A 147 1.36 -15.56 11.74
CA LEU A 147 2.62 -15.80 11.05
C LEU A 147 3.74 -14.97 11.67
N VAL A 148 4.98 -15.44 11.49
CA VAL A 148 6.19 -14.69 11.81
C VAL A 148 7.05 -14.60 10.57
N GLY A 149 7.34 -13.38 10.11
CA GLY A 149 8.09 -13.16 8.88
C GLY A 149 8.09 -11.70 8.43
N ASP A 150 9.08 -11.33 7.64
CA ASP A 150 9.24 -9.96 7.12
C ASP A 150 7.99 -9.57 6.30
N PRO A 151 7.29 -8.46 6.61
CA PRO A 151 6.17 -7.97 5.81
C PRO A 151 6.55 -7.57 4.38
N GLN A 152 7.84 -7.37 4.09
CA GLN A 152 8.35 -6.96 2.79
C GLN A 152 7.67 -5.69 2.27
N PHE A 153 7.66 -4.63 3.09
CA PHE A 153 7.20 -3.32 2.64
C PHE A 153 8.06 -2.79 1.49
N GLN A 154 7.43 -2.06 0.57
CA GLN A 154 8.12 -1.56 -0.62
C GLN A 154 9.25 -0.59 -0.28
N ASP A 155 9.01 0.38 0.60
CA ASP A 155 10.04 1.26 1.16
C ASP A 155 9.57 1.88 2.49
N LEU A 156 9.81 1.16 3.60
CA LEU A 156 9.42 1.64 4.94
C LEU A 156 10.07 2.98 5.30
N GLY A 157 11.29 3.25 4.83
CA GLY A 157 12.00 4.51 5.13
C GLY A 157 11.44 5.72 4.39
N ALA A 158 10.70 5.49 3.31
CA ALA A 158 9.98 6.50 2.55
C ALA A 158 8.46 6.48 2.83
N ASP A 159 8.03 5.86 3.93
CA ASP A 159 6.63 5.69 4.34
C ASP A 159 5.76 4.91 3.33
N ASN A 160 6.39 4.08 2.48
CA ASN A 160 5.69 3.21 1.54
C ASN A 160 5.56 1.79 2.14
N PHE A 161 4.38 1.53 2.71
CA PHE A 161 4.01 0.28 3.38
C PHE A 161 3.26 -0.70 2.47
N HIS A 162 3.16 -0.43 1.16
CA HIS A 162 2.62 -1.40 0.21
C HIS A 162 3.44 -2.68 0.22
N LEU A 163 2.77 -3.81 0.09
CA LEU A 163 3.39 -5.13 0.15
C LEU A 163 4.11 -5.46 -1.17
N GLN A 164 5.36 -5.91 -1.07
CA GLN A 164 6.08 -6.45 -2.21
C GLN A 164 5.56 -7.85 -2.58
N THR A 165 5.72 -8.22 -3.85
CA THR A 165 5.46 -9.58 -4.33
C THR A 165 6.28 -10.60 -3.52
N GLY A 166 5.59 -11.53 -2.87
CA GLY A 166 6.20 -12.58 -2.04
C GLY A 166 6.05 -12.36 -0.54
N SER A 167 5.47 -11.24 -0.12
CA SER A 167 5.19 -10.98 1.29
C SER A 167 4.35 -12.10 1.91
N PRO A 168 4.69 -12.58 3.12
CA PRO A 168 3.88 -13.57 3.85
C PRO A 168 2.52 -13.00 4.28
N ALA A 169 2.29 -11.69 4.18
CA ALA A 169 1.00 -11.08 4.45
C ALA A 169 -0.02 -11.31 3.32
N ILE A 170 0.44 -11.62 2.11
CA ILE A 170 -0.41 -11.74 0.92
C ILE A 170 -1.28 -13.01 0.99
N ASP A 171 -2.56 -12.87 0.71
CA ASP A 171 -3.60 -13.91 0.70
C ASP A 171 -3.68 -14.72 2.01
N ALA A 172 -3.24 -14.14 3.13
CA ALA A 172 -3.04 -14.84 4.40
C ALA A 172 -4.01 -14.46 5.53
N ALA A 173 -4.86 -13.45 5.33
CA ALA A 173 -5.82 -13.01 6.33
C ALA A 173 -7.11 -13.83 6.34
N LEU A 174 -7.81 -13.79 7.46
CA LEU A 174 -9.20 -14.24 7.56
C LEU A 174 -10.12 -13.20 6.91
N ASP A 175 -11.04 -13.59 6.03
CA ASP A 175 -12.04 -12.64 5.52
C ASP A 175 -13.01 -12.20 6.63
N LEU A 176 -12.98 -10.91 6.97
CA LEU A 176 -13.84 -10.27 7.98
C LEU A 176 -14.98 -9.44 7.35
N GLY A 177 -15.13 -9.44 6.03
CA GLY A 177 -16.19 -8.69 5.32
C GLY A 177 -15.95 -7.18 5.22
N LEU A 178 -14.68 -6.75 5.15
CA LEU A 178 -14.31 -5.37 4.84
C LEU A 178 -14.06 -5.23 3.33
N ASP A 179 -14.78 -4.31 2.67
CA ASP A 179 -14.81 -4.23 1.20
C ASP A 179 -13.63 -3.46 0.57
N THR A 180 -12.92 -2.64 1.35
CA THR A 180 -11.79 -1.82 0.88
C THR A 180 -10.68 -1.77 1.91
N ASP A 181 -9.45 -1.52 1.48
CA ASP A 181 -8.30 -1.29 2.36
C ASP A 181 -8.10 0.20 2.75
N LEU A 182 -6.90 0.56 3.22
CA LEU A 182 -6.52 1.93 3.62
C LEU A 182 -6.56 2.91 2.44
N ASP A 183 -6.09 2.51 1.26
CA ASP A 183 -6.04 3.34 0.06
C ASP A 183 -7.39 3.40 -0.68
N GLY A 184 -8.30 2.50 -0.33
CA GLY A 184 -9.60 2.36 -0.97
C GLY A 184 -9.59 1.39 -2.14
N ASP A 185 -8.53 0.60 -2.27
CA ASP A 185 -8.50 -0.50 -3.22
C ASP A 185 -9.48 -1.60 -2.75
N PRO A 186 -10.16 -2.30 -3.67
CA PRO A 186 -11.08 -3.38 -3.33
C PRO A 186 -10.41 -4.53 -2.58
N ARG A 187 -11.09 -5.13 -1.60
CA ARG A 187 -10.59 -6.30 -0.86
C ARG A 187 -11.50 -7.51 -1.13
N PRO A 188 -10.97 -8.66 -1.60
CA PRO A 188 -9.58 -8.92 -1.98
C PRO A 188 -9.20 -8.42 -3.39
N LEU A 189 -7.93 -8.09 -3.63
CA LEU A 189 -7.40 -7.80 -4.98
C LEU A 189 -6.83 -9.04 -5.70
N LEU A 190 -6.27 -9.98 -4.94
CA LEU A 190 -5.64 -11.20 -5.46
C LEU A 190 -6.50 -12.43 -5.17
N ALA A 191 -5.92 -13.51 -4.64
CA ALA A 191 -6.63 -14.78 -4.44
C ALA A 191 -7.40 -14.81 -3.11
N GLY A 192 -6.99 -13.99 -2.15
CA GLY A 192 -7.52 -13.87 -0.81
C GLY A 192 -7.24 -12.49 -0.24
N VAL A 193 -7.58 -12.35 1.04
CA VAL A 193 -7.44 -11.10 1.79
C VAL A 193 -6.03 -11.03 2.38
N ASP A 194 -5.42 -9.86 2.38
CA ASP A 194 -4.08 -9.62 2.92
C ASP A 194 -4.10 -9.21 4.38
N ILE A 195 -3.10 -9.68 5.13
CA ILE A 195 -2.83 -9.22 6.51
C ILE A 195 -2.31 -7.78 6.45
N GLY A 196 -2.81 -6.93 7.35
CA GLY A 196 -2.43 -5.51 7.44
C GLY A 196 -3.49 -4.60 6.84
N ALA A 197 -3.17 -3.30 6.84
CA ALA A 197 -4.07 -2.23 6.42
C ALA A 197 -4.25 -2.12 4.90
N ASP A 198 -3.41 -2.78 4.12
CA ASP A 198 -3.27 -2.59 2.67
C ASP A 198 -3.38 -3.94 1.94
N GLU A 199 -3.97 -3.94 0.75
CA GLU A 199 -3.93 -5.09 -0.17
C GLU A 199 -2.78 -4.93 -1.18
N ALA A 200 -2.07 -6.02 -1.45
CA ALA A 200 -1.05 -6.06 -2.46
C ALA A 200 -1.67 -5.80 -3.84
N ASN A 201 -1.28 -4.67 -4.43
CA ASN A 201 -1.75 -4.24 -5.74
C ASN A 201 -0.60 -4.22 -6.77
N PRO A 202 0.11 -5.34 -7.03
CA PRO A 202 1.22 -5.35 -7.97
C PRO A 202 0.71 -5.19 -9.42
N ILE A 203 1.31 -4.26 -10.15
CA ILE A 203 1.13 -4.18 -11.61
C ILE A 203 1.95 -5.29 -12.27
N THR A 204 1.30 -6.19 -13.00
CA THR A 204 1.99 -7.25 -13.74
C THR A 204 1.50 -7.34 -15.18
N GLY A 205 2.27 -7.99 -16.06
CA GLY A 205 1.87 -8.22 -17.45
C GLY A 205 1.71 -6.95 -18.28
N LEU A 206 2.36 -5.85 -17.89
CA LEU A 206 2.35 -4.61 -18.68
C LEU A 206 2.92 -4.88 -20.08
N THR A 207 2.11 -4.57 -21.09
CA THR A 207 2.50 -4.65 -22.50
C THR A 207 1.72 -3.60 -23.28
N PHE A 208 2.09 -3.37 -24.53
CA PHE A 208 1.28 -2.60 -25.44
C PHE A 208 1.23 -3.14 -26.88
N SER A 209 0.14 -2.78 -27.54
CA SER A 209 -0.06 -2.93 -28.98
C SER A 209 -0.08 -1.55 -29.65
N TYR A 210 0.27 -1.53 -30.93
CA TYR A 210 0.14 -0.33 -31.76
C TYR A 210 -0.42 -0.68 -33.14
N ALA A 211 -1.08 0.28 -33.77
CA ALA A 211 -1.63 0.16 -35.12
C ALA A 211 -1.38 1.45 -35.93
N PRO A 212 -0.97 1.35 -37.21
CA PRO A 212 -0.64 0.14 -37.95
C PRO A 212 0.62 -0.60 -37.42
N SER A 213 0.60 -1.93 -37.47
CA SER A 213 1.71 -2.83 -37.08
C SER A 213 1.90 -3.91 -38.17
N PRO A 214 3.13 -4.36 -38.48
CA PRO A 214 4.37 -4.10 -37.74
C PRO A 214 5.05 -2.76 -38.05
N VAL A 215 4.64 -2.05 -39.10
CA VAL A 215 5.22 -0.78 -39.53
C VAL A 215 4.15 0.30 -39.56
N THR A 216 4.46 1.47 -38.99
CA THR A 216 3.67 2.70 -39.15
C THR A 216 4.40 3.67 -40.09
N ILE A 217 3.75 4.74 -40.52
CA ILE A 217 4.27 5.69 -41.51
C ILE A 217 4.42 7.07 -40.88
N ALA A 218 5.56 7.72 -41.12
CA ALA A 218 5.82 9.07 -40.67
C ALA A 218 4.73 10.05 -41.17
N GLY A 219 4.26 10.93 -40.30
CA GLY A 219 3.18 11.88 -40.56
C GLY A 219 1.76 11.31 -40.51
N LEU A 220 1.57 10.03 -40.21
CA LEU A 220 0.25 9.42 -40.00
C LEU A 220 0.01 9.03 -38.53
N ASN A 221 -1.27 8.99 -38.15
CA ASN A 221 -1.68 8.56 -36.82
C ASN A 221 -1.27 7.10 -36.55
N THR A 222 -0.57 6.90 -35.44
CA THR A 222 -0.31 5.60 -34.83
C THR A 222 -1.10 5.52 -33.53
N TYR A 223 -1.91 4.46 -33.39
CA TYR A 223 -2.76 4.22 -32.24
C TYR A 223 -2.05 3.27 -31.29
N PHE A 224 -1.97 3.62 -30.01
CA PHE A 224 -1.31 2.85 -28.95
C PHE A 224 -2.33 2.43 -27.89
N SER A 225 -2.22 1.19 -27.43
CA SER A 225 -3.05 0.66 -26.35
C SER A 225 -2.22 -0.26 -25.46
N ALA A 226 -2.10 0.11 -24.19
CA ALA A 226 -1.45 -0.68 -23.15
C ALA A 226 -2.46 -1.53 -22.37
N THR A 227 -1.99 -2.65 -21.87
CA THR A 227 -2.76 -3.57 -21.00
C THR A 227 -1.87 -4.07 -19.88
N VAL A 228 -2.49 -4.39 -18.74
CA VAL A 228 -1.86 -5.07 -17.60
C VAL A 228 -2.65 -6.36 -17.32
N ALA A 229 -1.98 -7.36 -16.75
CA ALA A 229 -2.61 -8.59 -16.27
C ALA A 229 -3.21 -8.42 -14.86
N THR A 230 -2.53 -7.67 -14.00
CA THR A 230 -3.00 -7.28 -12.66
C THR A 230 -2.62 -5.83 -12.38
N GLY A 231 -3.25 -5.25 -11.38
CA GLY A 231 -3.11 -3.85 -10.99
C GLY A 231 -4.43 -3.12 -11.11
N TRP A 232 -4.89 -2.55 -10.00
CA TRP A 232 -6.06 -1.69 -9.90
C TRP A 232 -5.64 -0.21 -9.91
N GLY A 233 -6.53 0.68 -10.36
CA GLY A 233 -6.26 2.13 -10.38
C GLY A 233 -5.14 2.57 -11.33
N VAL A 234 -4.78 1.76 -12.33
CA VAL A 234 -3.59 1.98 -13.16
C VAL A 234 -3.74 3.19 -14.11
N THR A 235 -2.76 4.08 -14.06
CA THR A 235 -2.55 5.20 -14.98
C THR A 235 -1.37 4.91 -15.91
N TYR A 236 -1.33 5.56 -17.09
CA TYR A 236 -0.33 5.29 -18.12
C TYR A 236 0.30 6.58 -18.64
N GLU A 237 1.63 6.56 -18.82
CA GLU A 237 2.44 7.61 -19.44
C GLU A 237 3.33 7.00 -20.53
N TRP A 238 3.43 7.67 -21.68
CA TRP A 238 4.17 7.20 -22.86
C TRP A 238 5.34 8.10 -23.17
N ALA A 239 6.51 7.51 -23.36
CA ALA A 239 7.68 8.17 -23.92
C ALA A 239 8.00 7.55 -25.29
N PHE A 240 7.78 8.32 -26.36
CA PHE A 240 7.99 7.85 -27.73
C PHE A 240 9.46 7.90 -28.17
N ASN A 241 10.31 8.65 -27.46
CA ASN A 241 11.73 8.81 -27.76
C ASN A 241 12.02 9.36 -29.18
N ASP A 242 11.14 10.22 -29.67
CA ASP A 242 11.24 10.92 -30.95
C ASP A 242 11.47 12.44 -30.78
N GLY A 243 11.72 12.89 -29.55
CA GLY A 243 11.83 14.31 -29.19
C GLY A 243 10.55 14.90 -28.61
N THR A 244 9.41 14.19 -28.68
CA THR A 244 8.20 14.59 -27.95
C THR A 244 8.34 14.32 -26.45
N GLY A 245 7.75 15.20 -25.64
CA GLY A 245 7.67 15.01 -24.19
C GLY A 245 6.72 13.87 -23.82
N PRO A 246 6.77 13.36 -22.57
CA PRO A 246 5.88 12.29 -22.13
C PRO A 246 4.39 12.66 -22.27
N LEU A 247 3.58 11.69 -22.69
CA LEU A 247 2.14 11.87 -22.88
C LEU A 247 1.36 10.90 -22.00
N ALA A 248 0.42 11.43 -21.21
CA ALA A 248 -0.47 10.62 -20.38
C ALA A 248 -1.70 10.13 -21.16
N GLY A 249 -2.17 8.92 -20.84
CA GLY A 249 -3.42 8.37 -21.34
C GLY A 249 -3.30 6.95 -21.88
N ASN A 250 -4.42 6.24 -21.95
CA ASN A 250 -4.53 4.93 -22.58
C ASN A 250 -6.01 4.67 -22.93
N PRO A 251 -6.38 4.45 -24.21
CA PRO A 251 -5.51 4.45 -25.39
C PRO A 251 -4.97 5.84 -25.74
N LEU A 252 -3.94 5.89 -26.60
CA LEU A 252 -3.28 7.12 -27.02
C LEU A 252 -3.09 7.14 -28.56
N ILE A 253 -3.12 8.31 -29.16
CA ILE A 253 -2.80 8.53 -30.59
C ILE A 253 -1.53 9.39 -30.66
N HIS A 254 -0.57 8.97 -31.47
CA HIS A 254 0.70 9.67 -31.67
C HIS A 254 1.10 9.70 -33.14
N VAL A 255 1.83 10.74 -33.56
CA VAL A 255 2.35 10.90 -34.92
C VAL A 255 3.86 11.09 -34.82
N PHE A 256 4.61 10.24 -35.54
CA PHE A 256 6.06 10.38 -35.68
C PHE A 256 6.38 11.25 -36.90
N ASP A 257 7.25 12.25 -36.74
CA ASP A 257 7.59 13.16 -37.83
C ASP A 257 8.58 12.54 -38.83
N ASP A 258 9.52 11.74 -38.34
CA ASP A 258 10.62 11.16 -39.12
C ASP A 258 10.55 9.63 -39.18
N GLU A 259 11.19 9.06 -40.22
CA GLU A 259 11.41 7.62 -40.28
C GLU A 259 12.52 7.20 -39.32
N ALA A 260 12.24 6.24 -38.46
CA ALA A 260 13.20 5.64 -37.55
C ALA A 260 12.63 4.37 -36.92
N VAL A 261 13.45 3.70 -36.12
CA VAL A 261 12.96 2.74 -35.13
C VAL A 261 12.99 3.42 -33.77
N TYR A 262 11.82 3.72 -33.23
CA TYR A 262 11.68 4.36 -31.92
C TYR A 262 11.48 3.30 -30.84
N ASN A 263 12.29 3.35 -29.78
CA ASN A 263 12.06 2.50 -28.61
C ASN A 263 10.97 3.13 -27.74
N VAL A 264 9.70 2.81 -27.99
CA VAL A 264 8.58 3.40 -27.25
C VAL A 264 8.48 2.74 -25.88
N ILE A 265 8.37 3.57 -24.84
CA ILE A 265 8.23 3.15 -23.44
C ILE A 265 6.84 3.52 -22.96
N VAL A 266 6.11 2.58 -22.36
CA VAL A 266 4.93 2.86 -21.56
C VAL A 266 5.27 2.62 -20.08
N THR A 267 4.91 3.58 -19.24
CA THR A 267 4.99 3.48 -17.78
C THR A 267 3.57 3.35 -17.26
N ALA A 268 3.27 2.24 -16.58
CA ALA A 268 2.03 2.04 -15.83
C ALA A 268 2.29 2.33 -14.35
N ARG A 269 1.36 3.00 -13.66
CA ARG A 269 1.48 3.35 -12.24
C ARG A 269 0.14 3.25 -11.49
N ASN A 270 0.17 2.74 -10.27
CA ASN A 270 -0.95 2.71 -9.31
C ASN A 270 -0.48 3.14 -7.90
N SER A 271 -1.30 2.89 -6.87
CA SER A 271 -0.99 3.13 -5.46
C SER A 271 0.33 2.46 -5.05
N SER A 272 0.49 1.17 -5.33
CA SER A 272 1.68 0.42 -4.93
C SER A 272 2.97 0.83 -5.65
N GLY A 273 2.92 1.20 -6.93
CA GLY A 273 4.14 1.60 -7.61
C GLY A 273 4.03 1.78 -9.12
N LEU A 274 5.15 1.60 -9.81
CA LEU A 274 5.24 1.75 -11.26
C LEU A 274 5.96 0.58 -11.91
N VAL A 275 5.56 0.25 -13.14
CA VAL A 275 6.22 -0.71 -14.01
C VAL A 275 6.37 -0.11 -15.41
N GLN A 276 7.47 -0.41 -16.08
CA GLN A 276 7.72 0.05 -17.44
C GLN A 276 7.80 -1.13 -18.40
N PHE A 277 7.30 -0.92 -19.61
CA PHE A 277 7.49 -1.83 -20.73
C PHE A 277 7.93 -1.04 -21.94
N ASN A 278 8.97 -1.51 -22.63
CA ASN A 278 9.48 -0.87 -23.83
C ASN A 278 9.49 -1.84 -25.01
N ARG A 279 9.15 -1.34 -26.20
CA ARG A 279 9.17 -2.12 -27.43
C ARG A 279 9.53 -1.21 -28.61
N PRO A 280 10.37 -1.69 -29.56
CA PRO A 280 10.64 -0.94 -30.78
C PRO A 280 9.40 -0.83 -31.67
N VAL A 281 9.19 0.36 -32.22
CA VAL A 281 8.19 0.68 -33.23
C VAL A 281 8.91 1.16 -34.49
N THR A 282 8.73 0.44 -35.58
CA THR A 282 9.32 0.80 -36.88
C THR A 282 8.41 1.80 -37.59
N VAL A 283 8.97 2.97 -37.90
CA VAL A 283 8.34 4.04 -38.68
C VAL A 283 9.06 4.13 -40.02
N ALA A 284 8.33 3.94 -41.12
CA ALA A 284 8.87 4.12 -42.47
C ALA A 284 8.53 5.52 -43.00
N ALA A 285 9.35 6.03 -43.94
CA ALA A 285 9.03 7.26 -44.64
C ALA A 285 7.64 7.21 -45.28
N SER A 286 6.96 8.35 -45.24
CA SER A 286 5.84 8.60 -46.13
C SER A 286 6.34 8.50 -47.57
N LEU A 287 5.71 7.64 -48.37
CA LEU A 287 6.01 7.58 -49.81
C LEU A 287 5.57 8.90 -50.43
N GLY A 288 6.49 9.85 -50.54
CA GLY A 288 6.33 11.01 -51.39
C GLY A 288 6.00 10.53 -52.79
N THR A 289 4.92 11.05 -53.39
CA THR A 289 4.51 10.73 -54.76
C THR A 289 5.72 10.82 -55.69
N THR A 290 6.27 9.68 -56.08
CA THR A 290 7.33 9.63 -57.07
C THR A 290 6.68 9.85 -58.43
N TYR A 291 6.79 11.07 -58.96
CA TYR A 291 6.35 11.39 -60.32
C TYR A 291 7.32 10.71 -61.28
N LEU A 292 6.90 9.64 -61.95
CA LEU A 292 7.60 9.09 -63.11
C LEU A 292 7.14 9.90 -64.35
N PRO A 293 7.94 10.81 -64.92
CA PRO A 293 7.57 11.44 -66.17
C PRO A 293 7.49 10.36 -67.26
N ILE A 294 6.34 10.30 -67.96
CA ILE A 294 6.20 9.49 -69.17
C ILE A 294 7.20 10.00 -70.21
N VAL A 295 8.24 9.21 -70.49
CA VAL A 295 9.08 9.41 -71.66
C VAL A 295 8.38 8.76 -72.86
N ARG A 296 7.65 9.54 -73.66
CA ARG A 296 7.29 9.10 -75.02
C ARG A 296 8.51 9.28 -75.92
N ARG A 297 9.14 8.17 -76.33
CA ARG A 297 10.06 8.19 -77.48
C ARG A 297 9.23 8.50 -78.74
N ARG A 298 9.67 9.52 -79.49
CA ARG A 298 9.24 9.74 -80.87
C ARG A 298 9.98 8.79 -81.80
#